data_AF-A0A4W6BS90-F1
#
_entry.id   AF-A0A4W6BS90-F1
#
_cell.length_a   1.000
_cell.length_b   1.000
_cell.length_c   1.000
_cell.angle_alpha   90.00
_cell.angle_beta   90.00
_cell.angle_gamma   90.00
#
_symmetry.space_group_name_H-M   'P 1'
#
loop_
_entity.id
_entity.type
_entity.pdbx_description
1 polymer ?
#
loop_
_entity_poly.entity_id
_entity_poly.type
_entity_poly.pdbx_seq_one_letter_code
_entity_poly.pdbx_strand_id
1 'polypeptide(L)'
;MRLPVCLPSGLTCGFLFAGLSSSEVRPAGKAPNVSMNWSSGDGGLEEISTTTGRRKDSGTPSQLCRSSLFARWQRLQQQLYLITTGEAIMGTYCGSKMAAGRYQRALQQFIGALQVGGLGTWLRKPPQLGHLNLLTISSGS
;
A
#
# COMPACT_ATOMS: atom_id res chain seq x y z
N MET A 1 -7.30 -26.07 4.03
CA MET A 1 -7.76 -25.54 5.34
C MET A 1 -8.30 -24.13 5.11
N ARG A 2 -9.62 -23.90 5.23
CA ARG A 2 -10.17 -22.53 5.25
C ARG A 2 -10.11 -22.05 6.70
N LEU A 3 -9.31 -21.02 6.98
CA LEU A 3 -9.37 -20.34 8.27
C LEU A 3 -10.72 -19.60 8.35
N PRO A 4 -11.54 -19.83 9.39
CA PRO A 4 -12.75 -19.04 9.59
C PRO A 4 -12.35 -17.62 9.97
N VAL A 5 -12.35 -16.71 9.00
CA VAL A 5 -12.17 -15.27 9.25
C VAL A 5 -13.55 -14.63 9.21
N CYS A 6 -14.07 -14.20 10.36
CA CYS A 6 -15.34 -13.47 10.46
C CYS A 6 -15.19 -12.02 9.97
N LEU A 7 -14.96 -11.81 8.67
CA LEU A 7 -14.74 -10.47 8.11
C LEU A 7 -15.94 -9.52 8.32
N PRO A 8 -15.72 -8.20 8.49
CA PRO A 8 -16.81 -7.22 8.56
C PRO A 8 -17.66 -7.26 7.27
N SER A 9 -18.96 -6.95 7.39
CA SER A 9 -19.92 -6.97 6.28
C SER A 9 -19.34 -6.33 5.02
N GLY A 10 -19.42 -6.99 3.86
CA GLY A 10 -18.90 -6.50 2.58
C GLY A 10 -17.43 -6.82 2.28
N LEU A 11 -16.70 -7.48 3.18
CA LEU A 11 -15.36 -8.03 2.89
C LEU A 11 -15.47 -9.55 2.75
N THR A 12 -15.00 -10.09 1.64
CA THR A 12 -15.04 -11.53 1.35
C THR A 12 -13.63 -12.04 1.02
N CYS A 13 -13.37 -13.31 1.31
CA CYS A 13 -12.16 -14.01 0.86
C CYS A 13 -12.43 -14.57 -0.54
N GLY A 14 -12.38 -13.72 -1.56
CA GLY A 14 -12.61 -14.09 -2.96
C GLY A 14 -11.31 -14.18 -3.72
N PHE A 15 -10.96 -15.37 -4.20
CA PHE A 15 -9.86 -15.57 -5.16
C PHE A 15 -10.30 -16.61 -6.19
N LEU A 16 -10.12 -16.30 -7.47
CA LEU A 16 -10.20 -17.28 -8.55
C LEU A 16 -8.80 -17.85 -8.76
N PHE A 17 -8.68 -19.17 -8.66
CA PHE A 17 -7.45 -19.88 -9.01
C PHE A 17 -7.65 -20.52 -10.38
N ALA A 18 -6.92 -20.02 -11.38
CA ALA A 18 -6.90 -20.57 -12.73
C ALA A 18 -5.44 -20.71 -13.18
N GLY A 19 -5.10 -21.87 -13.77
CA GLY A 19 -3.82 -22.08 -14.41
C GLY A 19 -3.83 -21.56 -15.85
N LEU A 20 -2.69 -21.04 -16.30
CA LEU A 20 -2.48 -20.74 -17.73
C LEU A 20 -2.20 -22.05 -18.49
N SER A 21 -2.49 -22.08 -19.78
CA SER A 21 -2.24 -23.25 -20.63
C SER A 21 -0.75 -23.54 -20.87
N SER A 22 0.11 -22.55 -20.66
CA SER A 22 1.56 -22.68 -20.71
C SER A 22 2.18 -22.31 -19.37
N SER A 23 3.26 -23.02 -19.01
CA SER A 23 4.05 -22.76 -17.81
C SER A 23 5.31 -21.96 -18.15
N GLU A 24 5.61 -20.95 -17.34
CA GLU A 24 6.88 -20.25 -17.42
C GLU A 24 8.03 -21.16 -16.93
N VAL A 25 9.12 -21.22 -17.69
CA VAL A 25 10.33 -21.94 -17.29
C VAL A 25 11.05 -21.12 -16.23
N ARG A 26 11.45 -21.75 -15.12
CA ARG A 26 12.25 -21.10 -14.08
C ARG A 26 13.62 -20.70 -14.65
N PRO A 27 13.92 -19.40 -14.83
CA PRO A 27 15.23 -19.00 -15.32
C PRO A 27 16.27 -19.27 -14.22
N ALA A 28 17.42 -19.84 -14.60
CA ALA A 28 18.57 -19.97 -13.73
C ALA A 28 19.34 -18.64 -13.70
N GLY A 29 19.65 -18.12 -12.51
CA GLY A 29 20.46 -16.91 -12.37
C GLY A 29 20.06 -16.02 -11.20
N LYS A 30 20.78 -14.90 -11.05
CA LYS A 30 20.47 -13.87 -10.06
C LYS A 30 19.28 -13.04 -10.55
N ALA A 31 18.35 -12.75 -9.64
CA ALA A 31 17.26 -11.84 -9.93
C ALA A 31 17.81 -10.42 -10.22
N PRO A 32 17.22 -9.68 -11.16
CA PRO A 32 17.58 -8.29 -11.41
C PRO A 32 17.38 -7.41 -10.15
N ASN A 33 18.24 -6.41 -9.96
CA ASN A 33 18.10 -5.42 -8.89
C ASN A 33 17.15 -4.27 -9.26
N VAL A 34 16.11 -4.59 -10.02
CA VAL A 34 15.18 -3.61 -10.58
C VAL A 34 13.74 -4.09 -10.45
N SER A 35 12.84 -3.14 -10.21
CA SER A 35 11.40 -3.31 -10.27
C SER A 35 10.83 -2.30 -11.25
N MET A 36 9.96 -2.74 -12.14
CA MET A 36 9.25 -1.87 -13.08
C MET A 36 7.78 -1.78 -12.66
N ASN A 37 7.18 -0.60 -12.77
CA ASN A 37 5.75 -0.42 -12.56
C ASN A 37 5.14 0.55 -13.56
N TRP A 38 3.87 0.30 -13.89
CA TRP A 38 3.05 1.12 -14.77
C TRP A 38 1.59 0.99 -14.36
N SER A 39 0.87 2.10 -14.38
CA SER A 39 -0.58 2.16 -14.23
C SER A 39 -1.20 2.81 -15.46
N SER A 40 -2.45 2.45 -15.76
CA SER A 40 -3.20 3.11 -16.85
C SER A 40 -3.27 4.62 -16.60
N GLY A 41 -2.87 5.41 -17.60
CA GLY A 41 -2.78 6.86 -17.52
C GLY A 41 -1.39 7.39 -17.17
N ASP A 42 -0.42 6.52 -16.82
CA ASP A 42 0.97 6.94 -16.66
C ASP A 42 1.57 7.27 -18.03
N GLY A 43 2.37 8.34 -18.09
CA GLY A 43 3.07 8.76 -19.32
C GLY A 43 4.24 7.85 -19.72
N GLY A 44 4.57 6.83 -18.92
CA GLY A 44 5.66 5.90 -19.19
C GLY A 44 5.88 4.89 -18.06
N LEU A 45 6.82 3.97 -18.28
CA LEU A 45 7.22 2.97 -17.29
C LEU A 45 8.13 3.60 -16.23
N GLU A 46 7.86 3.32 -14.94
CA GLU A 46 8.74 3.73 -13.85
C GLU A 46 9.70 2.57 -13.48
N GLU A 47 11.00 2.78 -13.65
CA GLU A 47 12.07 1.83 -13.28
C GLU A 47 12.67 2.20 -11.90
N ILE A 48 12.59 1.27 -10.94
CA ILE A 48 12.99 1.45 -9.53
C ILE A 48 14.13 0.50 -9.17
N SER A 49 15.16 1.02 -8.50
CA SER A 49 16.18 0.17 -7.88
C SER A 49 15.59 -0.54 -6.66
N THR A 50 15.68 -1.88 -6.62
CA THR A 50 15.18 -2.66 -5.48
C THR A 50 16.01 -2.45 -4.21
N THR A 51 17.25 -1.98 -4.35
CA THR A 51 18.14 -1.68 -3.23
C THR A 51 17.78 -0.37 -2.55
N THR A 52 17.48 0.68 -3.33
CA THR A 52 17.23 2.03 -2.78
C THR A 52 15.75 2.38 -2.65
N GLY A 53 14.88 1.68 -3.39
CA GLY A 53 13.46 2.00 -3.49
C GLY A 53 13.17 3.31 -4.25
N ARG A 54 14.15 3.82 -5.01
CA ARG A 54 14.07 5.08 -5.77
C ARG A 54 14.17 4.83 -7.26
N ARG A 55 13.70 5.81 -8.04
CA ARG A 55 13.80 5.77 -9.50
C ARG A 55 15.25 5.70 -9.94
N LYS A 56 15.55 4.83 -10.90
CA LYS A 56 16.91 4.55 -11.35
C LYS A 56 17.47 5.68 -12.23
N ASP A 57 16.60 6.32 -13.01
CA ASP A 57 16.96 7.41 -13.93
C ASP A 57 17.33 8.71 -13.20
N SER A 58 16.60 9.04 -12.14
CA SER A 58 16.59 10.37 -11.52
C SER A 58 16.91 10.35 -10.02
N GLY A 59 16.90 9.18 -9.37
CA GLY A 59 17.04 9.07 -7.92
C GLY A 59 15.84 9.58 -7.12
N THR A 60 14.79 10.06 -7.80
CA THR A 60 13.61 10.62 -7.15
C THR A 60 12.75 9.54 -6.48
N PRO A 61 11.93 9.88 -5.47
CA PRO A 61 11.01 8.92 -4.86
C PRO A 61 10.03 8.34 -5.88
N SER A 62 9.72 7.05 -5.76
CA SER A 62 8.72 6.39 -6.61
C SER A 62 7.34 7.03 -6.46
N GLN A 63 6.54 7.03 -7.53
CA GLN A 63 5.13 7.38 -7.47
C GLN A 63 4.30 6.46 -6.54
N LEU A 64 4.79 5.24 -6.32
CA LEU A 64 4.19 4.24 -5.41
C LEU A 64 4.73 4.35 -3.97
N CYS A 65 5.68 5.26 -3.71
CA CYS A 65 6.16 5.43 -2.35
C CYS A 65 5.06 5.99 -1.45
N ARG A 66 5.22 5.77 -0.13
CA ARG A 66 4.22 6.13 0.88
C ARG A 66 3.80 7.60 0.80
N SER A 67 4.75 8.52 0.62
CA SER A 67 4.47 9.95 0.57
C SER A 67 3.69 10.34 -0.68
N SER A 68 4.06 9.83 -1.85
CA SER A 68 3.35 10.06 -3.11
C SER A 68 1.90 9.57 -3.04
N LEU A 69 1.67 8.35 -2.53
CA LEU A 69 0.32 7.81 -2.35
C LEU A 69 -0.49 8.61 -1.33
N PHE A 70 0.13 9.01 -0.21
CA PHE A 70 -0.57 9.77 0.82
C PHE A 70 -0.94 11.18 0.32
N ALA A 71 -0.06 11.84 -0.44
CA ALA A 71 -0.36 13.13 -1.05
C ALA A 71 -1.53 13.04 -2.04
N ARG A 72 -1.58 11.98 -2.87
CA ARG A 72 -2.73 11.72 -3.77
C ARG A 72 -4.02 11.50 -2.97
N TRP A 73 -3.96 10.71 -1.89
CA TRP A 73 -5.12 10.49 -1.01
C TRP A 73 -5.60 11.79 -0.36
N GLN A 74 -4.70 12.65 0.13
CA GLN A 74 -5.07 13.94 0.72
C GLN A 74 -5.76 14.86 -0.29
N ARG A 75 -5.28 14.94 -1.54
CA ARG A 75 -5.95 15.71 -2.61
C ARG A 75 -7.36 15.21 -2.86
N LEU A 76 -7.55 13.89 -2.92
CA LEU A 76 -8.88 13.29 -3.08
C LEU A 76 -9.80 13.61 -1.89
N GLN A 77 -9.29 13.50 -0.66
CA GLN A 77 -10.06 13.86 0.54
C GLN A 77 -10.49 15.32 0.50
N GLN A 78 -9.57 16.25 0.16
CA GLN A 78 -9.90 17.67 0.02
C GLN A 78 -11.02 17.89 -1.00
N GLN A 79 -10.96 17.26 -2.17
CA GLN A 79 -12.02 17.37 -3.18
C GLN A 79 -13.38 16.88 -2.66
N LEU A 80 -13.41 15.76 -1.92
CA LEU A 80 -14.65 15.22 -1.35
C LEU A 80 -15.22 16.11 -0.22
N TYR A 81 -14.36 16.63 0.66
CA TYR A 81 -14.80 17.50 1.76
C TYR A 81 -15.28 18.86 1.28
N LEU A 82 -14.66 19.44 0.25
CA LEU A 82 -15.14 20.68 -0.38
C LEU A 82 -16.57 20.51 -0.92
N ILE A 83 -16.93 19.32 -1.40
CA ILE A 83 -18.26 19.01 -1.89
C ILE A 83 -19.27 18.79 -0.74
N THR A 84 -18.81 18.29 0.42
CA THR A 84 -19.70 17.77 1.46
C THR A 84 -19.89 18.70 2.66
N THR A 85 -18.82 19.31 3.17
CA THR A 85 -18.82 19.98 4.50
C THR A 85 -18.05 21.29 4.58
N GLY A 86 -17.27 21.66 3.56
CA GLY A 86 -16.58 22.95 3.47
C GLY A 86 -15.29 23.10 4.30
N GLU A 87 -14.95 22.14 5.16
CA GLU A 87 -13.70 22.15 5.94
C GLU A 87 -12.82 20.92 5.64
N ALA A 88 -11.55 21.17 5.31
CA ALA A 88 -10.57 20.13 5.00
C ALA A 88 -9.81 19.70 6.27
N ILE A 89 -10.01 18.46 6.72
CA ILE A 89 -9.22 17.90 7.83
C ILE A 89 -7.87 17.40 7.29
N MET A 90 -6.79 18.09 7.67
CA MET A 90 -5.43 17.60 7.44
C MET A 90 -5.07 16.52 8.46
N GLY A 91 -5.22 15.26 8.07
CA GLY A 91 -4.79 14.11 8.87
C GLY A 91 -3.31 13.78 8.69
N THR A 92 -2.70 13.15 9.69
CA THR A 92 -1.41 12.47 9.54
C THR A 92 -1.61 11.14 8.82
N TYR A 93 -0.54 10.57 8.22
CA TYR A 93 -0.62 9.26 7.57
C TYR A 93 -1.13 8.17 8.52
N CYS A 94 -0.59 8.13 9.74
CA CYS A 94 -0.98 7.16 10.76
C CYS A 94 -2.44 7.35 11.20
N GLY A 95 -2.83 8.58 11.53
CA GLY A 95 -4.20 8.89 11.94
C GLY A 95 -5.22 8.52 10.86
N SER A 96 -4.91 8.85 9.60
CA SER A 96 -5.76 8.52 8.44
C SER A 96 -5.93 7.00 8.26
N LYS A 97 -4.86 6.22 8.47
CA LYS A 97 -4.95 4.75 8.44
C LYS A 97 -5.75 4.18 9.61
N MET A 98 -5.62 4.75 10.80
CA MET A 98 -6.36 4.30 11.99
C MET A 98 -7.85 4.63 11.88
N ALA A 99 -8.21 5.75 11.23
CA ALA A 99 -9.60 6.13 10.96
C ALA A 99 -10.34 5.14 10.05
N ALA A 100 -9.63 4.30 9.28
CA ALA A 100 -10.22 3.25 8.46
C ALA A 100 -10.69 2.04 9.30
N GLY A 101 -11.66 2.23 10.19
CA GLY A 101 -12.05 1.26 11.23
C GLY A 101 -12.53 -0.10 10.71
N ARG A 102 -13.18 -0.18 9.54
CA ARG A 102 -13.55 -1.47 8.91
C ARG A 102 -12.30 -2.28 8.51
N TYR A 103 -11.32 -1.61 7.92
CA TYR A 103 -10.06 -2.23 7.54
C TYR A 103 -9.26 -2.67 8.77
N GLN A 104 -9.18 -1.84 9.81
CA GLN A 104 -8.46 -2.18 11.05
C GLN A 104 -9.04 -3.45 11.72
N ARG A 105 -10.38 -3.57 11.78
CA ARG A 105 -11.04 -4.78 12.29
C ARG A 105 -10.75 -6.01 11.45
N ALA A 106 -10.83 -5.90 10.12
CA ALA A 106 -10.50 -7.01 9.22
C ALA A 106 -9.04 -7.47 9.40
N LEU A 107 -8.12 -6.51 9.54
CA LEU A 107 -6.71 -6.79 9.81
C LEU A 107 -6.49 -7.49 11.16
N GLN A 108 -7.20 -7.08 12.21
CA GLN A 108 -7.15 -7.76 13.52
C GLN A 108 -7.64 -9.21 13.42
N GLN A 109 -8.74 -9.43 12.72
CA GLN A 109 -9.31 -10.78 12.53
C GLN A 109 -8.39 -11.67 11.70
N PHE A 110 -7.77 -11.13 10.65
CA PHE A 110 -6.77 -11.86 9.87
C PHE A 110 -5.58 -12.29 10.75
N ILE A 111 -5.04 -11.39 11.56
CA ILE A 111 -3.92 -11.70 12.47
C ILE A 111 -4.33 -12.74 13.51
N GLY A 112 -5.51 -12.59 14.11
CA GLY A 112 -6.05 -13.57 15.05
C GLY A 112 -6.22 -14.96 14.42
N ALA A 113 -6.68 -15.02 13.17
CA ALA A 113 -6.84 -16.27 12.44
C ALA A 113 -5.50 -16.96 12.15
N LEU A 114 -4.42 -16.21 11.87
CA LEU A 114 -3.07 -16.79 11.75
C LEU A 114 -2.63 -17.45 13.06
N GLN A 115 -2.87 -16.78 14.19
CA GLN A 115 -2.50 -17.29 15.52
C GLN A 115 -3.32 -18.54 15.90
N VAL A 116 -4.64 -18.47 15.77
CA VAL A 116 -5.55 -19.61 16.05
C VAL A 116 -5.24 -20.79 15.11
N GLY A 117 -4.85 -20.50 13.87
CA GLY A 117 -4.45 -21.52 12.89
C GLY A 117 -3.06 -22.11 13.12
N GLY A 118 -2.31 -21.69 14.15
CA GLY A 118 -0.95 -22.16 14.40
C GLY A 118 0.08 -21.67 13.38
N LEU A 119 -0.22 -20.63 12.60
CA LEU A 119 0.63 -20.08 11.54
C LEU A 119 1.58 -18.96 12.03
N GLY A 120 1.58 -18.68 13.34
CA GLY A 120 2.42 -17.68 13.97
C GLY A 120 1.82 -16.27 13.98
N THR A 121 2.63 -15.30 14.41
CA THR A 121 2.22 -13.89 14.55
C THR A 121 2.68 -13.06 13.35
N TRP A 122 1.78 -12.22 12.84
CA TRP A 122 2.09 -11.29 11.77
C TRP A 122 3.04 -10.16 12.23
N LEU A 123 4.25 -10.12 11.67
CA LEU A 123 5.23 -9.08 11.96
C LEU A 123 4.84 -7.75 11.32
N ARG A 124 4.79 -6.67 12.11
CA ARG A 124 4.54 -5.31 11.63
C ARG A 124 5.81 -4.48 11.69
N LYS A 125 5.94 -3.53 10.76
CA LYS A 125 6.98 -2.50 10.84
C LYS A 125 6.75 -1.64 12.09
N PRO A 126 7.82 -1.26 12.81
CA PRO A 126 7.71 -0.38 13.97
C PRO A 126 7.01 0.94 13.62
N PRO A 127 6.17 1.49 14.52
CA PRO A 127 5.38 2.69 14.27
C PRO A 127 6.24 3.95 14.03
N GLN A 128 7.48 3.99 14.54
CA GLN A 128 8.39 5.13 14.34
C GLN A 128 8.68 5.39 12.84
N LEU A 129 8.64 4.35 12.00
CA LEU A 129 8.80 4.45 10.54
C LEU A 129 7.54 4.98 9.81
N GLY A 130 6.46 5.28 10.54
CA GLY A 130 5.16 5.70 10.02
C GLY A 130 4.81 7.18 10.18
N HIS A 131 5.66 7.97 10.85
CA HIS A 131 5.46 9.41 11.00
C HIS A 131 5.84 10.11 9.69
N LEU A 132 4.84 10.50 8.90
CA LEU A 132 5.02 11.34 7.73
C LEU A 132 4.11 12.55 7.89
N ASN A 133 4.71 13.71 8.17
CA ASN A 133 4.03 15.00 8.07
C ASN A 133 4.34 15.56 6.68
N LEU A 134 3.32 15.72 5.84
CA LEU A 134 3.49 16.28 4.48
C LEU A 134 3.64 17.81 4.47
N LEU A 135 3.80 18.44 5.63
CA LEU A 135 4.02 19.90 5.77
C LEU A 135 5.45 20.36 5.46
N THR A 136 6.35 19.46 5.03
CA THR A 136 7.76 19.80 4.74
C THR A 136 8.13 19.69 3.25
N ILE A 137 7.17 19.82 2.34
CA ILE A 137 7.46 19.95 0.90
C ILE A 137 6.96 21.31 0.39
N SER A 138 7.49 22.38 0.99
CA SER A 138 7.44 23.73 0.41
C SER A 138 8.63 24.55 0.94
N SER A 139 9.85 24.22 0.49
CA SER A 139 10.99 25.14 0.45
C SER A 139 12.19 24.41 -0.15
N GLY A 140 12.31 24.46 -1.47
CA GLY A 140 13.51 24.12 -2.21
C GLY A 140 13.48 24.98 -3.45
N SER A 141 14.29 26.04 -3.42
CA SER A 141 14.42 27.15 -4.36
C SER A 141 14.52 26.76 -5.83
#